data_AF-A0A3N5X4I5-F1
#
_entry.id   AF-A0A3N5X4I5-F1
#
_cell.length_a   1.000
_cell.length_b   1.000
_cell.length_c   1.000
_cell.angle_alpha   90.00
_cell.angle_beta   90.00
_cell.angle_gamma   90.00
#
_symmetry.space_group_name_H-M   'P 1'
#
loop_
_entity.id
_entity.type
_entity.pdbx_description
1 polymer ?
#
loop_
_entity_poly.entity_id
_entity_poly.type
_entity_poly.pdbx_seq_one_letter_code
_entity_poly.pdbx_strand_id
1 'polypeptide(L)'
;MGDIFFKSDLNGSSNPAVDTVAVNGTVTWTWATSEALPHSVQSVGSPSFTSSGIQTGSGSSYSFTFTAPGTYQYDCAVHGQMMTGTIVVLAATPTSTPPSATPPPATPPPATPTSRPCGTSSRRTSTRTSA
;
A
#
# COMPACT_ATOMS: atom_id res chain seq x y z
N MET A 1 23.79 -21.63 28.54
CA MET A 1 22.88 -20.65 29.16
C MET A 1 21.96 -20.19 28.05
N GLY A 2 20.65 -20.28 28.22
CA GLY A 2 19.69 -19.86 27.18
C GLY A 2 19.74 -18.35 26.99
N ASP A 3 19.56 -17.92 25.76
CA ASP A 3 19.68 -16.52 25.35
C ASP A 3 18.37 -15.77 25.61
N ILE A 4 18.41 -14.70 26.41
CA ILE A 4 17.23 -13.85 26.70
C ILE A 4 17.24 -12.66 25.75
N PHE A 5 17.13 -12.92 24.45
CA PHE A 5 17.01 -11.86 23.46
C PHE A 5 16.22 -12.28 22.23
N PHE A 6 15.59 -11.30 21.56
CA PHE A 6 15.22 -11.44 20.17
C PHE A 6 16.36 -10.94 19.28
N LYS A 7 16.56 -11.60 18.14
CA LYS A 7 17.47 -11.16 17.09
C LYS A 7 16.78 -11.23 15.74
N SER A 8 16.96 -10.19 14.93
CA SER A 8 16.54 -10.18 13.53
C SER A 8 17.55 -10.95 12.67
N ASP A 9 17.05 -11.88 11.86
CA ASP A 9 17.86 -12.54 10.82
C ASP A 9 18.07 -11.66 9.59
N LEU A 10 17.25 -10.61 9.42
CA LEU A 10 17.31 -9.71 8.25
C LEU A 10 18.42 -8.67 8.38
N ASN A 11 18.62 -8.12 9.58
CA ASN A 11 19.57 -7.02 9.79
C ASN A 11 20.45 -7.17 11.05
N GLY A 12 20.28 -8.23 11.83
CA GLY A 12 21.13 -8.52 12.99
C GLY A 12 20.86 -7.67 14.23
N SER A 13 19.86 -6.77 14.21
CA SER A 13 19.43 -6.06 15.41
C SER A 13 18.97 -7.04 16.49
N SER A 14 19.23 -6.70 17.75
CA SER A 14 18.85 -7.52 18.89
C SER A 14 18.54 -6.66 20.12
N ASN A 15 17.52 -7.05 20.88
CA ASN A 15 17.01 -6.37 22.08
C ASN A 15 17.11 -4.83 22.08
N PRO A 16 16.31 -4.11 21.28
CA PRO A 16 15.21 -4.64 20.48
C PRO A 16 15.67 -5.22 19.13
N ALA A 17 15.10 -6.37 18.76
CA ALA A 17 15.12 -6.79 17.35
C ALA A 17 14.12 -5.92 16.57
N VAL A 18 14.54 -5.37 15.44
CA VAL A 18 13.73 -4.48 14.61
C VAL A 18 13.69 -5.01 13.20
N ASP A 19 12.50 -5.29 12.68
CA ASP A 19 12.30 -5.68 11.29
C ASP A 19 11.34 -4.74 10.59
N THR A 20 11.55 -4.54 9.29
CA THR A 20 10.67 -3.75 8.43
C THR A 20 10.12 -4.64 7.32
N VAL A 21 8.80 -4.67 7.19
CA VAL A 21 8.08 -5.44 6.16
C VAL A 21 7.08 -4.55 5.44
N ALA A 22 6.74 -4.90 4.21
CA ALA A 22 5.59 -4.28 3.54
C ALA A 22 4.27 -4.82 4.14
N VAL A 23 3.17 -4.10 3.95
CA VAL A 23 1.83 -4.64 4.21
C VAL A 23 1.63 -5.97 3.48
N ASN A 24 0.95 -6.91 4.16
CA ASN A 24 0.85 -8.33 3.82
C ASN A 24 2.17 -9.11 3.91
N GLY A 25 3.21 -8.52 4.50
CA GLY A 25 4.44 -9.21 4.85
C GLY A 25 4.25 -10.16 6.02
N THR A 26 4.92 -11.31 5.95
CA THR A 26 4.94 -12.31 7.02
C THR A 26 6.29 -12.26 7.74
N VAL A 27 6.25 -12.20 9.07
CA VAL A 27 7.43 -12.37 9.93
C VAL A 27 7.35 -13.73 10.59
N THR A 28 8.47 -14.42 10.66
CA THR A 28 8.61 -15.73 11.32
C THR A 28 9.65 -15.62 12.42
N TRP A 29 9.26 -15.97 13.64
CA TRP A 29 10.14 -16.15 14.77
C TRP A 29 10.48 -17.63 14.89
N THR A 30 11.75 -17.93 15.11
CA THR A 30 12.23 -19.30 15.33
C THR A 30 12.94 -19.37 16.67
N TRP A 31 12.68 -20.44 17.42
CA TRP A 31 13.38 -20.72 18.66
C TRP A 31 14.68 -21.41 18.32
N ALA A 32 15.81 -20.78 18.66
CA ALA A 32 17.12 -21.26 18.25
C ALA A 32 17.40 -22.67 18.77
N THR A 33 18.25 -23.42 18.07
CA THR A 33 18.47 -24.84 18.36
C THR A 33 19.11 -25.12 19.72
N SER A 34 19.70 -24.09 20.33
CA SER A 34 20.29 -24.11 21.67
C SER A 34 19.39 -23.51 22.76
N GLU A 35 18.15 -23.11 22.45
CA GLU A 35 17.25 -22.50 23.43
C GLU A 35 16.57 -23.54 24.32
N ALA A 36 16.95 -23.49 25.61
CA ALA A 36 16.37 -24.32 26.66
C ALA A 36 15.35 -23.56 27.54
N LEU A 37 15.30 -22.23 27.43
CA LEU A 37 14.40 -21.40 28.24
C LEU A 37 13.05 -21.19 27.53
N PRO A 38 11.94 -21.06 28.27
CA PRO A 38 10.64 -20.78 27.70
C PRO A 38 10.57 -19.33 27.20
N HIS A 39 10.24 -19.15 25.93
CA HIS A 39 10.03 -17.84 25.30
C HIS A 39 8.69 -17.76 24.60
N SER A 40 8.24 -16.55 24.32
CA SER A 40 7.03 -16.26 23.57
C SER A 40 7.22 -14.98 22.78
N VAL A 41 6.43 -14.79 21.73
CA VAL A 41 6.23 -13.52 21.05
C VAL A 41 4.88 -12.99 21.50
N GLN A 42 4.89 -11.97 22.36
CA GLN A 42 3.69 -11.35 22.93
C GLN A 42 3.54 -9.94 22.37
N SER A 43 2.44 -9.68 21.67
CA SER A 43 2.14 -8.32 21.19
C SER A 43 1.84 -7.39 22.36
N VAL A 44 2.38 -6.18 22.33
CA VAL A 44 2.15 -5.17 23.36
C VAL A 44 1.59 -3.88 22.75
N GLY A 45 0.58 -3.31 23.42
CA GLY A 45 -0.04 -2.06 23.02
C GLY A 45 -0.92 -2.18 21.76
N SER A 46 -0.91 -1.13 20.95
CA SER A 46 -1.70 -1.03 19.71
C SER A 46 -0.88 -0.34 18.62
N PRO A 47 -0.95 -0.80 17.35
CA PRO A 47 -1.75 -1.94 16.87
C PRO A 47 -1.24 -3.29 17.40
N SER A 48 -2.16 -4.25 17.55
CA SER A 48 -1.87 -5.57 18.15
C SER A 48 -1.90 -6.70 17.12
N PHE A 49 -1.22 -7.80 17.43
CA PHE A 49 -1.29 -9.05 16.66
C PHE A 49 -1.45 -10.27 17.60
N THR A 50 -1.84 -11.41 17.04
CA THR A 50 -1.98 -12.66 17.81
C THR A 50 -0.63 -13.05 18.41
N SER A 51 -0.59 -13.54 19.65
CA SER A 51 0.68 -13.95 20.29
C SER A 51 0.97 -15.44 20.08
N SER A 52 2.24 -15.85 20.15
CA SER A 52 2.68 -17.22 19.83
C SER A 52 2.33 -18.29 20.89
N GLY A 53 1.89 -17.87 22.07
CA GLY A 53 1.95 -18.70 23.29
C GLY A 53 3.40 -18.91 23.79
N ILE A 54 3.55 -19.45 25.00
CA ILE A 54 4.86 -19.83 25.54
C ILE A 54 5.29 -21.14 24.88
N GLN A 55 6.47 -21.14 24.27
CA GLN A 55 7.07 -22.28 23.61
C GLN A 55 8.44 -22.58 24.23
N THR A 56 8.86 -23.84 24.13
CA THR A 56 10.16 -24.31 24.64
C THR A 56 10.68 -25.37 23.69
N GLY A 57 12.00 -25.48 23.58
CA GLY A 57 12.65 -26.47 22.74
C GLY A 57 12.93 -25.96 21.32
N SER A 58 13.96 -26.55 20.74
CA SER A 58 14.56 -26.16 19.47
C SER A 58 13.64 -26.40 18.28
N GLY A 59 13.68 -25.48 17.31
CA GLY A 59 13.01 -25.64 16.02
C GLY A 59 11.50 -25.32 16.03
N SER A 60 10.97 -24.90 17.18
CA SER A 60 9.63 -24.31 17.24
C SER A 60 9.60 -23.00 16.44
N SER A 61 8.46 -22.69 15.82
CA SER A 61 8.30 -21.48 15.04
C SER A 61 6.91 -20.88 15.20
N TYR A 62 6.85 -19.57 15.05
CA TYR A 62 5.63 -18.80 15.03
C TYR A 62 5.69 -17.80 13.89
N SER A 63 4.59 -17.64 13.14
CA SER A 63 4.52 -16.70 12.04
C SER A 63 3.26 -15.84 12.12
N PHE A 64 3.38 -14.59 11.70
CA PHE A 64 2.25 -13.68 11.59
C PHE A 64 2.36 -12.83 10.33
N THR A 65 1.23 -12.66 9.63
CA THR A 65 1.11 -11.79 8.47
C THR A 65 0.49 -10.46 8.88
N PHE A 66 1.22 -9.37 8.69
CA PHE A 66 0.78 -8.03 9.05
C PHE A 66 0.01 -7.37 7.90
N THR A 67 -1.30 -7.21 8.07
CA THR A 67 -2.20 -6.70 7.02
C THR A 67 -2.50 -5.20 7.13
N ALA A 68 -2.05 -4.55 8.19
CA ALA A 68 -2.21 -3.10 8.37
C ALA A 68 -0.84 -2.43 8.58
N PRO A 69 -0.61 -1.26 7.96
CA PRO A 69 0.61 -0.49 8.20
C PRO A 69 0.63 0.04 9.64
N GLY A 70 1.82 0.13 10.22
CA GLY A 70 2.00 0.58 11.59
C GLY A 70 3.26 0.02 12.24
N THR A 71 3.49 0.39 13.48
CA THR A 71 4.58 -0.13 14.30
C THR A 71 4.02 -1.04 15.36
N TYR A 72 4.40 -2.32 15.31
CA TYR A 72 3.95 -3.36 16.23
C TYR A 72 5.06 -3.67 17.20
N GLN A 73 4.81 -3.39 18.48
CA GLN A 73 5.73 -3.73 19.56
C GLN A 73 5.41 -5.13 20.08
N TYR A 74 6.45 -5.84 20.48
CA TYR A 74 6.30 -7.12 21.16
C TYR A 74 7.38 -7.35 22.20
N ASP A 75 7.06 -8.16 23.19
CA ASP A 75 7.97 -8.63 24.21
C ASP A 75 7.82 -10.14 24.42
N CYS A 76 8.65 -10.70 25.30
CA CYS A 76 8.46 -12.06 25.78
C CYS A 76 7.59 -12.05 27.04
N ALA A 77 6.52 -12.84 27.09
CA ALA A 77 5.62 -12.91 28.25
C ALA A 77 6.34 -13.36 29.54
N VAL A 78 7.44 -14.11 29.39
CA VAL A 78 8.24 -14.61 30.52
C VAL A 78 9.28 -13.59 30.98
N HIS A 79 9.86 -12.83 30.05
CA HIS A 79 11.03 -11.98 30.31
C HIS A 79 10.75 -10.47 30.20
N GLY A 80 9.54 -10.09 29.79
CA GLY A 80 9.07 -8.72 29.62
C GLY A 80 10.07 -7.83 28.88
N GLN A 81 10.35 -6.66 29.45
CA GLN A 81 11.23 -5.65 28.85
C GLN A 81 12.70 -6.06 28.70
N MET A 82 13.13 -7.19 29.27
CA MET A 82 14.46 -7.74 29.03
C MET A 82 14.59 -8.38 27.65
N MET A 83 13.47 -8.66 26.95
CA MET A 83 13.44 -9.32 25.66
C MET A 83 12.32 -8.72 24.80
N THR A 84 12.70 -7.78 23.93
CA THR A 84 11.75 -6.94 23.17
C THR A 84 12.06 -6.94 21.68
N GLY A 85 11.06 -6.62 20.86
CA GLY A 85 11.26 -6.29 19.47
C GLY A 85 10.15 -5.42 18.88
N THR A 86 10.37 -5.05 17.62
CA THR A 86 9.57 -4.09 16.86
C THR A 86 9.43 -4.57 15.42
N ILE A 87 8.21 -4.61 14.91
CA ILE A 87 7.93 -4.78 13.47
C ILE A 87 7.37 -3.46 12.93
N VAL A 88 8.05 -2.91 11.92
CA VAL A 88 7.58 -1.74 11.16
C VAL A 88 6.93 -2.23 9.87
N VAL A 89 5.64 -1.96 9.71
CA VAL A 89 4.88 -2.37 8.53
C VAL A 89 4.64 -1.14 7.66
N LEU A 90 5.29 -1.11 6.51
CA LEU A 90 5.16 -0.03 5.54
C LEU A 90 3.82 -0.13 4.80
N ALA A 91 3.17 1.01 4.60
CA ALA A 91 2.01 1.09 3.72
C ALA A 91 2.40 0.70 2.30
N ALA A 92 1.47 0.08 1.57
CA ALA A 92 1.61 0.00 0.13
C ALA A 92 1.71 1.44 -0.40
N THR A 93 2.75 1.73 -1.18
CA THR A 93 2.80 2.99 -1.92
C THR A 93 1.55 3.01 -2.80
N PRO A 94 0.64 3.98 -2.66
CA PRO A 94 -0.43 4.11 -3.64
C PRO A 94 0.27 4.45 -4.95
N THR A 95 0.24 3.53 -5.91
CA THR A 95 0.43 3.90 -7.30
C THR A 95 -0.66 4.91 -7.58
N SER A 96 -0.31 6.20 -7.60
CA SER A 96 -1.21 7.23 -8.05
C SER A 96 -1.63 6.82 -9.46
N THR A 97 -2.86 6.35 -9.60
CA THR A 97 -3.50 6.37 -10.92
C THR A 97 -3.35 7.81 -11.40
N PRO A 98 -2.70 8.07 -12.54
CA PRO A 98 -2.71 9.41 -13.11
C PRO A 98 -4.16 9.87 -13.15
N PRO A 99 -4.50 11.11 -12.72
CA PRO A 99 -5.86 11.59 -12.87
C PRO A 99 -6.26 11.34 -14.32
N SER A 100 -7.33 10.57 -14.52
CA SER A 100 -7.89 10.34 -15.84
C SER A 100 -8.04 11.71 -16.47
N ALA A 101 -7.23 12.00 -17.49
CA ALA A 101 -7.24 13.27 -18.15
C ALA A 101 -8.69 13.53 -18.55
N THR A 102 -9.26 14.64 -18.07
CA THR A 102 -10.53 15.13 -18.61
C THR A 102 -10.37 15.16 -20.13
N PRO A 103 -11.20 14.44 -20.90
CA PRO A 103 -11.09 14.50 -22.36
C PRO A 103 -11.22 15.97 -22.78
N PRO A 104 -10.35 16.46 -23.69
CA PRO A 104 -10.45 17.82 -24.18
C PRO A 104 -11.84 18.04 -24.79
N PRO A 105 -12.39 19.27 -24.74
CA PRO A 105 -13.67 19.56 -25.39
C PRO A 105 -13.62 19.11 -26.84
N ALA A 106 -14.58 18.27 -27.25
CA ALA A 106 -14.70 17.87 -28.64
C ALA A 106 -14.87 19.12 -29.49
N THR A 107 -13.95 19.33 -30.45
CA THR A 107 -14.10 20.36 -31.46
C THR A 107 -15.44 20.16 -32.18
N PRO A 108 -16.32 21.17 -32.25
CA PRO A 108 -17.57 21.01 -32.98
C PRO A 108 -17.26 20.72 -34.46
N PRO A 109 -18.02 19.81 -35.12
CA PRO A 109 -17.80 19.49 -36.52
C PRO A 109 -18.06 20.72 -37.41
N PRO A 110 -17.40 20.83 -38.58
CA PRO A 110 -17.64 21.92 -39.51
C PRO A 110 -19.11 21.97 -39.94
N ALA A 111 -19.74 23.13 -39.84
CA ALA A 111 -21.06 23.35 -40.41
C ALA A 111 -21.01 23.10 -41.92
N THR A 112 -21.84 22.17 -42.40
CA THR A 112 -22.02 21.91 -43.83
C THR A 112 -22.66 23.15 -44.48
N PRO A 113 -22.10 23.74 -45.55
CA PRO A 113 -22.82 24.75 -46.31
C PRO A 113 -23.97 24.07 -47.06
N THR A 114 -25.20 24.30 -46.58
CA THR A 114 -26.42 23.95 -47.30
C THR A 114 -26.49 24.78 -48.58
N SER A 115 -26.33 24.12 -49.72
CA SER A 115 -26.60 24.71 -51.03
C SER A 115 -28.08 25.05 -51.14
N ARG A 116 -28.36 26.33 -51.43
CA ARG A 116 -29.70 26.86 -51.64
C ARG A 116 -29.93 27.04 -53.14
N PRO A 117 -30.86 26.32 -53.78
CA PRO A 117 -31.44 26.77 -55.02
C PRO A 117 -32.82 27.38 -54.79
N CYS A 118 -33.23 28.17 -55.77
CA CYS A 118 -34.54 28.79 -55.95
C CYS A 118 -34.81 30.09 -55.16
N GLY A 119 -34.86 31.17 -55.92
CA GLY A 119 -35.28 32.49 -55.49
C GLY A 119 -35.55 33.36 -56.70
N THR A 120 -36.65 33.05 -57.39
CA THR A 120 -37.34 33.91 -58.36
C THR A 120 -37.36 35.36 -57.90
N SER A 121 -36.80 36.29 -58.68
CA SER A 121 -37.02 37.72 -58.49
C SER A 121 -37.68 38.32 -59.72
N SER A 122 -38.88 38.83 -59.48
CA SER A 122 -39.79 39.41 -60.45
C SER A 122 -39.43 40.87 -60.70
N ARG A 123 -39.17 41.19 -61.97
CA ARG A 123 -39.59 42.39 -62.73
C ARG A 123 -39.70 43.73 -61.99
N ARG A 124 -38.89 44.73 -62.41
CA ARG A 124 -39.44 45.98 -62.98
C ARG A 124 -38.43 46.77 -63.83
N THR A 125 -39.02 47.32 -64.89
CA THR A 125 -38.57 48.15 -65.99
C THR A 125 -37.80 49.41 -65.59
N SER A 126 -36.77 49.80 -66.37
CA SER A 126 -36.53 51.20 -66.78
C SER A 126 -35.64 51.28 -68.01
N THR A 127 -36.07 52.14 -68.92
CA THR A 127 -35.60 52.53 -70.25
C THR A 127 -34.19 53.11 -70.32
N ARG A 128 -33.49 52.93 -71.47
CA ARG A 128 -33.06 54.01 -72.40
C ARG A 128 -31.93 53.53 -73.32
N THR A 129 -32.24 53.39 -74.62
CA THR A 129 -31.27 53.30 -75.73
C THR A 129 -31.11 54.68 -76.36
N SER A 130 -29.89 55.04 -76.71
CA SER A 130 -29.55 56.17 -77.58
C SER A 130 -28.46 55.72 -78.54
N ALA A 131 -28.48 56.29 -79.75
CA ALA A 131 -27.70 56.03 -80.97
C ALA A 131 -28.30 54.98 -81.92
#